data_AF-A0A3B8TLI6-F1
#
_entry.id   AF-A0A3B8TLI6-F1
#
_cell.length_a   1.000
_cell.length_b   1.000
_cell.length_c   1.000
_cell.angle_alpha   90.00
_cell.angle_beta   90.00
_cell.angle_gamma   90.00
#
_symmetry.space_group_name_H-M   'P 1'
#
loop_
_entity.id
_entity.type
_entity.pdbx_description
1 polymer ?
#
loop_
_entity_poly.entity_id
_entity_poly.type
_entity_poly.pdbx_seq_one_letter_code
_entity_poly.pdbx_strand_id
1 'polypeptide(L)'
;MNLHSNYIARYLFLVLFSLFVLPSTLLAQTGKGLDDKINEAVEPLTAFVESVVFFTVPITSEINVPFVLLLLLFGALFCTLYFGFPNLRYFRTSIDIVRGKYDDPDDVGEVSHFQALTAALSGTVGLGNIAGVAVAIGLGGPGATFWMILAGLFGMSSKFAECTLGVKYRDVDENGTVYGGPMYYLTKGLKDLGYEGFGRFLAIFFAIMCVGGSFGGGNMFQVNQAAAQVKSLLAIDSGAFGVVFGSIVAVFVGLGILGGIKRIANVTDKLVPFMVALYLLVSVVILVMFAEFIPSAFQAIWDGAFSGNSVAGGIIGVMIQGFRRAAFSNEAGVGSAAIAHSAVKTNDPASEGLVALLEPFIDTVVVCTMTALVLIITQGQMDIDAGLEGVDLTSAVWASALPGSQYILTLAVVLFAFSTMISWSY
;
A
#
# COMPACT_ATOMS: atom_id res chain seq x y z
N MET A 1 -0.76 -29.53 19.51
CA MET A 1 0.12 -29.94 18.40
C MET A 1 1.04 -28.76 18.08
N ASN A 2 2.17 -28.63 18.79
CA ASN A 2 2.95 -27.37 18.82
C ASN A 2 4.46 -27.60 19.00
N LEU A 3 5.01 -28.58 18.28
CA LEU A 3 6.43 -28.92 18.36
C LEU A 3 7.19 -28.68 17.04
N HIS A 4 6.55 -28.77 15.87
CA HIS A 4 7.25 -28.61 14.58
C HIS A 4 7.52 -27.15 14.16
N SER A 5 6.65 -26.19 14.52
CA SER A 5 6.84 -24.76 14.19
C SER A 5 8.07 -24.14 14.89
N ASN A 6 8.41 -24.62 16.10
CA ASN A 6 9.56 -24.15 16.87
C ASN A 6 10.92 -24.55 16.29
N TYR A 7 11.00 -25.66 15.53
CA TYR A 7 12.27 -26.09 14.94
C TYR A 7 12.61 -25.25 13.70
N ILE A 8 11.64 -24.98 12.83
CA ILE A 8 11.86 -24.15 11.65
C ILE A 8 12.27 -22.74 12.06
N ALA A 9 11.61 -22.15 13.05
CA ALA A 9 11.98 -20.84 13.60
C ALA A 9 13.40 -20.83 14.19
N ARG A 10 13.82 -21.89 14.89
CA ARG A 10 15.19 -22.04 15.41
C ARG A 10 16.23 -22.21 14.31
N TYR A 11 15.95 -23.00 13.28
CA TYR A 11 16.87 -23.19 12.16
C TYR A 11 16.97 -21.93 11.29
N LEU A 12 15.88 -21.22 11.04
CA LEU A 12 15.91 -19.92 10.37
C LEU A 12 16.70 -18.89 11.17
N PHE A 13 16.50 -18.85 12.50
CA PHE A 13 17.27 -17.98 13.39
C PHE A 13 18.76 -18.32 13.39
N LEU A 14 19.14 -19.60 13.40
CA LEU A 14 20.54 -20.05 13.31
C LEU A 14 21.17 -19.77 11.93
N VAL A 15 20.40 -19.90 10.85
CA VAL A 15 20.84 -19.54 9.49
C VAL A 15 21.04 -18.03 9.36
N LEU A 16 20.09 -17.21 9.85
CA LEU A 16 20.20 -15.76 9.90
C LEU A 16 21.33 -15.27 10.83
N PHE A 17 21.58 -15.98 11.94
CA PHE A 17 22.70 -15.71 12.84
C PHE A 17 24.04 -16.13 12.24
N SER A 18 24.07 -17.16 11.40
CA SER A 18 25.28 -17.56 10.66
C SER A 18 25.65 -16.59 9.54
N LEU A 19 24.68 -15.87 8.97
CA LEU A 19 24.92 -14.75 8.04
C LEU A 19 25.51 -13.51 8.73
N PHE A 20 25.41 -13.42 10.06
CA PHE A 20 26.02 -12.37 10.89
C PHE A 20 27.55 -12.51 11.04
N VAL A 21 28.12 -13.66 10.64
CA VAL A 21 29.56 -13.96 10.68
C VAL A 21 30.13 -14.01 9.27
N LEU A 22 29.96 -12.94 8.49
CA LEU A 22 30.72 -12.75 7.27
C LEU A 22 32.03 -12.00 7.60
N PRO A 23 33.19 -12.46 7.11
CA PRO A 23 34.46 -11.80 7.38
C PRO A 23 34.46 -10.38 6.79
N SER A 24 34.97 -9.43 7.56
CA SER A 24 35.13 -8.00 7.24
C SER A 24 36.00 -7.69 6.00
N THR A 25 36.39 -8.71 5.22
CA THR A 25 37.25 -8.59 4.03
C THR A 25 36.46 -8.42 2.72
N LEU A 26 35.12 -8.45 2.74
CA LEU A 26 34.27 -8.06 1.60
C LEU A 26 33.97 -6.54 1.56
N LEU A 27 34.44 -5.78 2.56
CA LEU A 27 34.12 -4.36 2.78
C LEU A 27 34.89 -3.36 1.91
N ALA A 28 35.62 -3.84 0.91
CA ALA A 28 36.41 -2.99 0.01
C ALA A 28 36.26 -3.45 -1.44
N GLN A 29 35.12 -3.17 -2.07
CA GLN A 29 35.01 -3.22 -3.52
C GLN A 29 34.55 -1.87 -4.06
N THR A 30 35.44 -1.25 -4.84
CA THR A 30 35.23 -0.10 -5.73
C THR A 30 34.65 -0.52 -7.09
N GLY A 31 33.83 -1.57 -7.13
CA GLY A 31 33.11 -2.04 -8.31
C GLY A 31 31.60 -2.01 -8.12
N LYS A 32 30.81 -2.23 -9.19
CA LYS A 32 29.33 -2.34 -9.12
C LYS A 32 28.92 -3.22 -7.94
N GLY A 33 28.05 -2.71 -7.09
CA GLY A 33 27.61 -3.36 -5.86
C GLY A 33 26.91 -4.69 -6.17
N LEU A 34 26.79 -5.55 -5.17
CA LEU A 34 25.97 -6.77 -5.31
C LEU A 34 24.53 -6.42 -5.74
N ASP A 35 24.02 -5.30 -5.22
CA ASP A 35 22.69 -4.75 -5.53
C ASP A 35 22.56 -4.40 -7.02
N ASP A 36 23.56 -3.73 -7.60
CA ASP A 36 23.57 -3.37 -9.02
C ASP A 36 23.55 -4.61 -9.93
N LYS A 37 24.30 -5.66 -9.55
CA LYS A 37 24.35 -6.92 -10.31
C LYS A 37 23.03 -7.68 -10.25
N ILE A 38 22.36 -7.66 -9.10
CA ILE A 38 21.03 -8.27 -8.94
C ILE A 38 20.02 -7.50 -9.80
N ASN A 39 20.04 -6.16 -9.76
CA ASN A 39 19.14 -5.33 -10.58
C ASN A 39 19.30 -5.63 -12.07
N GLU A 40 20.52 -5.64 -12.61
CA GLU A 40 20.77 -5.95 -14.04
C GLU A 40 20.30 -7.36 -14.44
N ALA A 41 20.38 -8.34 -13.54
CA ALA A 41 19.94 -9.71 -13.82
C ALA A 41 18.40 -9.83 -13.88
N VAL A 42 17.68 -9.01 -13.11
CA VAL A 42 16.21 -9.08 -12.98
C VAL A 42 15.51 -8.09 -13.93
N GLU A 43 16.17 -7.01 -14.32
CA GLU A 43 15.64 -5.94 -15.17
C GLU A 43 14.96 -6.45 -16.47
N PRO A 44 15.51 -7.41 -17.24
CA PRO A 44 14.84 -7.90 -18.45
C PRO A 44 13.48 -8.56 -18.16
N LEU A 45 13.39 -9.28 -17.04
CA LEU A 45 12.14 -9.93 -16.62
C LEU A 45 11.13 -8.89 -16.15
N THR A 46 11.57 -7.92 -15.34
CA THR A 46 10.73 -6.82 -14.87
C THR A 46 10.16 -6.02 -16.04
N ALA A 47 11.01 -5.64 -17.01
CA ALA A 47 10.60 -4.89 -18.20
C ALA A 47 9.59 -5.68 -19.05
N PHE A 48 9.78 -6.99 -19.19
CA PHE A 48 8.82 -7.84 -19.90
C PHE A 48 7.46 -7.86 -19.18
N VAL A 49 7.43 -8.11 -17.87
CA VAL A 49 6.19 -8.13 -17.09
C VAL A 49 5.50 -6.77 -17.13
N GLU A 50 6.26 -5.68 -16.99
CA GLU A 50 5.73 -4.32 -17.06
C GLU A 50 5.09 -4.03 -18.42
N SER A 51 5.72 -4.45 -19.52
CA SER A 51 5.19 -4.28 -20.88
C SER A 51 3.87 -5.02 -21.12
N VAL A 52 3.70 -6.19 -20.49
CA VAL A 52 2.50 -7.02 -20.62
C VAL A 52 1.38 -6.52 -19.71
N VAL A 53 1.68 -6.16 -18.46
CA VAL A 53 0.67 -5.76 -17.47
C VAL A 53 0.22 -4.32 -17.68
N PHE A 54 1.16 -3.42 -17.98
CA PHE A 54 0.90 -1.99 -18.19
C PHE A 54 0.86 -1.62 -19.66
N PHE A 55 0.53 -2.58 -20.54
CA PHE A 55 0.33 -2.27 -21.95
C PHE A 55 -0.67 -1.12 -22.07
N THR A 56 -0.32 -0.16 -22.92
CA THR A 56 -1.08 1.07 -23.04
C THR A 56 -2.02 1.01 -24.22
N VAL A 57 -3.23 1.53 -24.02
CA VAL A 57 -4.19 1.78 -25.10
C VAL A 57 -4.14 3.27 -25.45
N PRO A 58 -3.97 3.64 -26.73
CA PRO A 58 -4.02 5.03 -27.14
C PRO A 58 -5.45 5.54 -26.99
N ILE A 59 -5.63 6.60 -26.21
CA ILE A 59 -6.92 7.30 -26.08
C ILE A 59 -6.97 8.52 -26.99
N THR A 60 -5.84 9.21 -27.14
CA THR A 60 -5.66 10.30 -28.10
C THR A 60 -4.33 10.12 -28.84
N SER A 61 -4.03 11.00 -29.80
CA SER A 61 -2.74 11.01 -30.51
C SER A 61 -1.54 11.23 -29.58
N GLU A 62 -1.75 11.74 -28.38
CA GLU A 62 -0.69 12.13 -27.44
C GLU A 62 -0.78 11.39 -26.10
N ILE A 63 -1.87 10.68 -25.82
CA ILE A 63 -2.15 10.09 -24.51
C ILE A 63 -2.37 8.59 -24.61
N ASN A 64 -1.48 7.88 -23.92
CA ASN A 64 -1.48 6.43 -23.77
C ASN A 64 -1.86 6.08 -22.33
N VAL A 65 -2.84 5.18 -22.17
CA VAL A 65 -3.35 4.81 -20.84
C VAL A 65 -3.11 3.33 -20.59
N PRO A 66 -2.50 2.95 -19.44
CA PRO A 66 -2.40 1.55 -19.07
C PRO A 66 -3.78 0.90 -19.03
N PHE A 67 -3.98 -0.19 -19.78
CA PHE A 67 -5.29 -0.85 -19.89
C PHE A 67 -5.82 -1.29 -18.51
N VAL A 68 -4.94 -1.78 -17.65
CA VAL A 68 -5.28 -2.17 -16.27
C VAL A 68 -5.95 -1.03 -15.50
N LEU A 69 -5.55 0.22 -15.73
CA LEU A 69 -6.13 1.38 -15.05
C LEU A 69 -7.58 1.62 -15.49
N LEU A 70 -7.86 1.47 -16.79
CA LEU A 70 -9.22 1.56 -17.32
C LEU A 70 -10.12 0.47 -16.72
N LEU A 71 -9.59 -0.75 -16.59
CA LEU A 71 -10.31 -1.87 -15.99
C LEU A 71 -10.63 -1.62 -14.51
N LEU A 72 -9.65 -1.15 -13.73
CA LEU A 72 -9.83 -0.83 -12.31
C LEU A 72 -10.83 0.32 -12.11
N LEU A 73 -10.71 1.39 -12.91
CA LEU A 73 -11.63 2.52 -12.86
C LEU A 73 -13.06 2.10 -13.22
N PHE A 74 -13.21 1.34 -14.30
CA PHE A 74 -14.51 0.80 -14.69
C PHE A 74 -15.09 -0.10 -13.60
N GLY A 75 -14.29 -0.99 -13.02
CA GLY A 75 -14.70 -1.87 -11.93
C GLY A 75 -15.15 -1.09 -10.69
N ALA A 76 -14.41 -0.06 -10.28
CA ALA A 76 -14.74 0.80 -9.16
C ALA A 76 -16.04 1.59 -9.39
N LEU A 77 -16.22 2.16 -10.59
CA LEU A 77 -17.45 2.85 -10.98
C LEU A 77 -18.64 1.90 -11.05
N PHE A 78 -18.46 0.73 -11.67
CA PHE A 78 -19.48 -0.31 -11.75
C PHE A 78 -19.94 -0.74 -10.36
N CYS A 79 -19.00 -1.07 -9.46
CA CYS A 79 -19.33 -1.46 -8.09
C CYS A 79 -20.03 -0.31 -7.34
N THR A 80 -19.55 0.93 -7.52
CA THR A 80 -20.18 2.10 -6.91
C THR A 80 -21.64 2.24 -7.36
N LEU A 81 -21.93 2.16 -8.65
CA LEU A 81 -23.29 2.32 -9.17
C LEU A 81 -24.18 1.12 -8.88
N TYR A 82 -23.68 -0.09 -9.10
CA TYR A 82 -24.41 -1.35 -8.91
C TYR A 82 -24.83 -1.56 -7.45
N PHE A 83 -23.91 -1.33 -6.52
CA PHE A 83 -24.20 -1.37 -5.08
C PHE A 83 -24.75 -0.05 -4.55
N GLY A 84 -25.15 0.89 -5.41
CA GLY A 84 -25.86 2.13 -5.07
C GLY A 84 -25.12 3.06 -4.10
N PHE A 85 -23.83 3.30 -4.28
CA PHE A 85 -22.98 4.16 -3.43
C PHE A 85 -22.83 3.62 -2.00
N PRO A 86 -22.30 2.39 -1.81
CA PRO A 86 -22.12 1.81 -0.48
C PRO A 86 -21.16 2.64 0.40
N ASN A 87 -20.16 3.26 -0.24
CA ASN A 87 -19.20 4.18 0.35
C ASN A 87 -19.85 5.38 1.06
N LEU A 88 -20.99 5.88 0.57
CA LEU A 88 -21.72 7.00 1.20
C LEU A 88 -22.79 6.51 2.16
N ARG A 89 -23.56 5.48 1.78
CA ARG A 89 -24.72 5.01 2.55
C ARG A 89 -24.34 4.30 3.84
N TYR A 90 -23.25 3.55 3.84
CA TYR A 90 -22.89 2.65 4.93
C TYR A 90 -21.60 3.03 5.66
N PHE A 91 -21.07 4.23 5.42
CA PHE A 91 -19.86 4.73 6.08
C PHE A 91 -19.97 4.76 7.61
N ARG A 92 -21.15 5.08 8.16
CA ARG A 92 -21.36 5.03 9.62
C ARG A 92 -21.45 3.59 10.13
N THR A 93 -22.09 2.72 9.36
CA THR A 93 -22.23 1.30 9.70
C THR A 93 -20.87 0.62 9.71
N SER A 94 -19.96 0.93 8.78
CA SER A 94 -18.61 0.37 8.78
C SER A 94 -17.83 0.73 10.04
N ILE A 95 -17.94 1.97 10.52
CA ILE A 95 -17.33 2.38 11.79
C ILE A 95 -17.93 1.61 12.98
N ASP A 96 -19.25 1.42 13.00
CA ASP A 96 -19.92 0.65 14.05
C ASP A 96 -19.48 -0.83 14.06
N ILE A 97 -19.29 -1.44 12.89
CA ILE A 97 -18.77 -2.82 12.75
C ILE A 97 -17.33 -2.90 13.27
N VAL A 98 -16.44 -1.99 12.84
CA VAL A 98 -15.05 -1.96 13.32
C VAL A 98 -14.94 -1.80 14.83
N ARG A 99 -15.89 -1.08 15.46
CA ARG A 99 -15.94 -0.90 16.92
C ARG A 99 -16.42 -2.14 17.67
N GLY A 100 -16.80 -3.20 16.97
CA GLY A 100 -17.26 -4.45 17.54
C GLY A 100 -18.74 -4.45 17.95
N LYS A 101 -19.55 -3.51 17.47
CA LYS A 101 -20.95 -3.36 17.88
C LYS A 101 -21.83 -4.56 17.48
N TYR A 102 -21.45 -5.24 16.41
CA TYR A 102 -22.18 -6.36 15.83
C TYR A 102 -21.42 -7.69 15.94
N ASP A 103 -20.33 -7.73 16.72
CA ASP A 103 -19.50 -8.93 16.85
C ASP A 103 -20.26 -10.02 17.62
N ASP A 104 -20.27 -11.23 17.07
CA ASP A 104 -20.74 -12.43 17.75
C ASP A 104 -19.52 -13.25 18.24
N PRO A 105 -19.40 -13.56 19.54
CA PRO A 105 -18.33 -14.42 20.06
C PRO A 105 -18.29 -15.83 19.43
N ASP A 106 -19.41 -16.31 18.89
CA ASP A 106 -19.53 -17.63 18.26
C ASP A 106 -19.14 -17.60 16.76
N ASP A 107 -18.85 -16.43 16.19
CA ASP A 107 -18.45 -16.31 14.80
C ASP A 107 -17.08 -16.94 14.52
N VAL A 108 -17.00 -17.67 13.40
CA VAL A 108 -15.79 -18.36 12.96
C VAL A 108 -14.83 -17.37 12.31
N GLY A 109 -13.56 -17.43 12.75
CA GLY A 109 -12.47 -16.65 12.18
C GLY A 109 -11.29 -16.52 13.13
N GLU A 110 -10.24 -15.84 12.69
CA GLU A 110 -8.98 -15.73 13.41
C GLU A 110 -8.81 -14.39 14.13
N VAL A 111 -9.34 -13.32 13.55
CA VAL A 111 -9.11 -11.93 13.97
C VAL A 111 -10.42 -11.12 14.02
N SER A 112 -10.46 -10.04 14.81
CA SER A 112 -11.62 -9.13 14.82
C SER A 112 -11.69 -8.25 13.57
N HIS A 113 -12.83 -7.58 13.33
CA HIS A 113 -12.98 -6.60 12.24
C HIS A 113 -11.92 -5.50 12.29
N PHE A 114 -11.63 -4.96 13.48
CA PHE A 114 -10.57 -3.95 13.64
C PHE A 114 -9.20 -4.51 13.28
N GLN A 115 -8.90 -5.73 13.72
CA GLN A 115 -7.63 -6.40 13.46
C GLN A 115 -7.44 -6.74 11.97
N ALA A 116 -8.49 -7.18 11.29
CA ALA A 116 -8.49 -7.40 9.85
C ALA A 116 -8.27 -6.08 9.10
N LEU A 117 -8.98 -5.02 9.47
CA LEU A 117 -8.80 -3.68 8.91
C LEU A 117 -7.38 -3.15 9.12
N THR A 118 -6.81 -3.25 10.32
CA THR A 118 -5.45 -2.77 10.56
C THR A 118 -4.39 -3.62 9.87
N ALA A 119 -4.60 -4.93 9.74
CA ALA A 119 -3.73 -5.77 8.91
C ALA A 119 -3.77 -5.31 7.46
N ALA A 120 -4.95 -5.20 6.83
CA ALA A 120 -5.07 -4.74 5.44
C ALA A 120 -4.55 -3.31 5.22
N LEU A 121 -4.89 -2.38 6.13
CA LEU A 121 -4.37 -1.00 6.11
C LEU A 121 -2.85 -0.94 6.22
N SER A 122 -2.21 -1.85 6.96
CA SER A 122 -0.75 -1.86 7.03
C SER A 122 -0.08 -2.22 5.71
N GLY A 123 -0.77 -2.98 4.86
CA GLY A 123 -0.32 -3.34 3.52
C GLY A 123 -0.49 -2.22 2.49
N THR A 124 -1.48 -1.35 2.67
CA THR A 124 -1.83 -0.28 1.73
C THR A 124 -1.25 1.07 2.14
N VAL A 125 -1.41 1.44 3.42
CA VAL A 125 -0.81 2.66 3.98
C VAL A 125 0.66 2.41 4.25
N GLY A 126 1.50 2.90 3.34
CA GLY A 126 2.93 2.69 3.39
C GLY A 126 3.73 3.80 2.73
N LEU A 127 4.94 3.46 2.29
CA LEU A 127 5.83 4.40 1.60
C LEU A 127 5.26 4.92 0.27
N GLY A 128 4.31 4.18 -0.32
CA GLY A 128 3.58 4.65 -1.48
C GLY A 128 2.84 5.97 -1.21
N ASN A 129 2.20 6.13 -0.05
CA ASN A 129 1.42 7.33 0.30
C ASN A 129 2.27 8.58 0.51
N ILE A 130 3.56 8.37 0.75
CA ILE A 130 4.54 9.43 1.01
C ILE A 130 5.26 9.71 -0.31
N ALA A 131 6.08 8.76 -0.76
CA ALA A 131 6.91 8.91 -1.94
C ALA A 131 6.11 8.94 -3.25
N GLY A 132 5.07 8.11 -3.36
CA GLY A 132 4.28 8.02 -4.57
C GLY A 132 3.45 9.27 -4.84
N VAL A 133 2.92 9.91 -3.79
CA VAL A 133 2.18 11.17 -3.94
C VAL A 133 3.10 12.28 -4.46
N ALA A 134 4.33 12.36 -3.94
CA ALA A 134 5.37 13.24 -4.47
C ALA A 134 5.62 13.03 -5.97
N VAL A 135 5.79 11.78 -6.40
CA VAL A 135 5.97 11.45 -7.83
C VAL A 135 4.73 11.82 -8.65
N ALA A 136 3.52 11.53 -8.17
CA ALA A 136 2.28 11.82 -8.88
C ALA A 136 2.07 13.33 -9.09
N ILE A 137 2.38 14.14 -8.08
CA ILE A 137 2.32 15.61 -8.18
C ILE A 137 3.46 16.15 -9.05
N GLY A 138 4.66 15.57 -8.96
CA GLY A 138 5.79 15.95 -9.81
C GLY A 138 5.50 15.74 -11.31
N LEU A 139 4.86 14.62 -11.66
CA LEU A 139 4.53 14.28 -13.05
C LEU A 139 3.21 14.90 -13.54
N GLY A 140 2.18 14.88 -12.70
CA GLY A 140 0.82 15.31 -13.06
C GLY A 140 0.45 16.73 -12.59
N GLY A 141 1.33 17.40 -11.86
CA GLY A 141 1.02 18.66 -11.18
C GLY A 141 0.06 18.49 -10.00
N PRO A 142 -0.29 19.61 -9.32
CA PRO A 142 -1.23 19.61 -8.19
C PRO A 142 -2.59 18.98 -8.51
N GLY A 143 -3.03 19.07 -9.77
CA GLY A 143 -4.30 18.53 -10.25
C GLY A 143 -4.44 17.02 -10.16
N ALA A 144 -3.33 16.27 -10.14
CA ALA A 144 -3.37 14.83 -9.95
C ALA A 144 -4.01 14.46 -8.59
N THR A 145 -3.91 15.34 -7.59
CA THR A 145 -4.50 15.18 -6.26
C THR A 145 -6.02 15.05 -6.31
N PHE A 146 -6.69 15.86 -7.13
CA PHE A 146 -8.15 15.81 -7.28
C PHE A 146 -8.61 14.44 -7.79
N TRP A 147 -7.99 13.97 -8.86
CA TRP A 147 -8.31 12.69 -9.48
C TRP A 147 -7.93 11.51 -8.59
N MET A 148 -6.83 11.63 -7.83
CA MET A 148 -6.44 10.66 -6.81
C MET A 148 -7.52 10.53 -5.71
N ILE A 149 -8.07 11.64 -5.21
CA ILE A 149 -9.16 11.63 -4.22
C ILE A 149 -10.41 10.95 -4.79
N LEU A 150 -10.83 11.32 -6.01
CA LEU A 150 -11.99 10.71 -6.66
C LEU A 150 -11.80 9.21 -6.88
N ALA A 151 -10.61 8.80 -7.33
CA ALA A 151 -10.25 7.41 -7.49
C ALA A 151 -10.31 6.64 -6.18
N GLY A 152 -9.83 7.23 -5.07
CA GLY A 152 -9.97 6.65 -3.73
C GLY A 152 -11.43 6.46 -3.32
N LEU A 153 -12.28 7.47 -3.53
CA LEU A 153 -13.71 7.40 -3.20
C LEU A 153 -14.47 6.33 -3.98
N PHE A 154 -14.17 6.15 -5.27
CA PHE A 154 -14.74 5.07 -6.07
C PHE A 154 -14.14 3.71 -5.71
N GLY A 155 -12.83 3.68 -5.41
CA GLY A 155 -12.10 2.50 -4.98
C GLY A 155 -12.68 1.85 -3.72
N MET A 156 -13.28 2.64 -2.83
CA MET A 156 -14.03 2.10 -1.67
C MET A 156 -15.03 1.02 -2.11
N SER A 157 -15.80 1.27 -3.17
CA SER A 157 -16.84 0.34 -3.60
C SER A 157 -16.30 -0.94 -4.26
N SER A 158 -15.17 -0.88 -4.98
CA SER A 158 -14.52 -2.11 -5.48
C SER A 158 -13.90 -2.90 -4.34
N LYS A 159 -13.29 -2.22 -3.36
CA LYS A 159 -12.78 -2.84 -2.12
C LYS A 159 -13.88 -3.59 -1.35
N PHE A 160 -15.04 -2.96 -1.24
CA PHE A 160 -16.24 -3.57 -0.66
C PHE A 160 -16.60 -4.89 -1.35
N ALA A 161 -16.59 -4.92 -2.69
CA ALA A 161 -16.95 -6.10 -3.45
C ALA A 161 -15.91 -7.23 -3.28
N GLU A 162 -14.62 -6.94 -3.41
CA GLU A 162 -13.57 -7.96 -3.29
C GLU A 162 -13.50 -8.57 -1.88
N CYS A 163 -13.64 -7.76 -0.83
CA CYS A 163 -13.58 -8.25 0.55
C CYS A 163 -14.85 -9.02 0.95
N THR A 164 -16.03 -8.59 0.48
CA THR A 164 -17.27 -9.37 0.62
C THR A 164 -17.12 -10.76 -0.01
N LEU A 165 -16.56 -10.83 -1.22
CA LEU A 165 -16.34 -12.10 -1.91
C LEU A 165 -15.26 -12.94 -1.23
N GLY A 166 -14.21 -12.30 -0.69
CA GLY A 166 -13.17 -12.94 0.09
C GLY A 166 -13.74 -13.72 1.26
N VAL A 167 -14.59 -13.07 2.07
CA VAL A 167 -15.25 -13.72 3.21
C VAL A 167 -16.28 -14.76 2.75
N LYS A 168 -17.08 -14.46 1.72
CA LYS A 168 -18.13 -15.37 1.24
C LYS A 168 -17.60 -16.72 0.75
N TYR A 169 -16.43 -16.74 0.11
CA TYR A 169 -15.87 -17.92 -0.53
C TYR A 169 -14.67 -18.53 0.20
N ARG A 170 -14.34 -18.07 1.40
CA ARG A 170 -13.26 -18.63 2.23
C ARG A 170 -13.52 -20.07 2.63
N ASP A 171 -12.45 -20.81 2.87
CA ASP A 171 -12.47 -22.08 3.60
C ASP A 171 -11.99 -21.87 5.02
N VAL A 172 -12.52 -22.68 5.94
CA VAL A 172 -12.03 -22.78 7.31
C VAL A 172 -11.68 -24.24 7.56
N ASP A 173 -10.44 -24.50 7.97
CA ASP A 173 -10.01 -25.86 8.30
C ASP A 173 -10.43 -26.28 9.72
N GLU A 174 -10.18 -27.55 10.07
CA GLU A 174 -10.49 -28.10 11.39
C GLU A 174 -9.74 -27.41 12.54
N ASN A 175 -8.63 -26.73 12.26
CA ASN A 175 -7.85 -25.98 13.23
C ASN A 175 -8.36 -24.53 13.40
N GLY A 176 -9.38 -24.12 12.64
CA GLY A 176 -9.90 -22.76 12.60
C GLY A 176 -9.03 -21.80 11.79
N THR A 177 -8.11 -22.31 10.97
CA THR A 177 -7.32 -21.52 10.02
C THR A 177 -8.16 -21.18 8.83
N VAL A 178 -8.15 -19.91 8.45
CA VAL A 178 -8.99 -19.39 7.38
C VAL A 178 -8.15 -19.18 6.12
N TYR A 179 -8.68 -19.65 4.99
CA TYR A 179 -8.08 -19.46 3.68
C TYR A 179 -9.09 -18.77 2.78
N GLY A 180 -8.80 -17.54 2.38
CA GLY A 180 -9.70 -16.78 1.51
C GLY A 180 -8.94 -15.77 0.66
N GLY A 181 -9.70 -14.97 -0.07
CA GLY A 181 -9.19 -14.02 -1.06
C GLY A 181 -9.44 -14.45 -2.51
N PRO A 182 -8.78 -13.80 -3.48
CA PRO A 182 -9.18 -13.89 -4.88
C PRO A 182 -9.04 -15.27 -5.50
N MET A 183 -8.00 -16.01 -5.15
CA MET A 183 -7.83 -17.40 -5.57
C MET A 183 -9.02 -18.30 -5.19
N TYR A 184 -9.67 -18.03 -4.06
CA TYR A 184 -10.84 -18.77 -3.60
C TYR A 184 -12.13 -18.34 -4.29
N TYR A 185 -12.43 -17.04 -4.33
CA TYR A 185 -13.67 -16.57 -4.99
C TYR A 185 -13.62 -16.72 -6.51
N LEU A 186 -12.44 -16.69 -7.14
CA LEU A 186 -12.30 -16.94 -8.58
C LEU A 186 -12.54 -18.42 -8.87
N THR A 187 -12.06 -19.33 -8.03
CA THR A 187 -12.28 -20.77 -8.24
C THR A 187 -13.74 -21.14 -7.95
N LYS A 188 -14.26 -20.77 -6.77
CA LYS A 188 -15.61 -21.19 -6.33
C LYS A 188 -16.72 -20.35 -6.94
N GLY A 189 -16.57 -19.02 -6.95
CA GLY A 189 -17.58 -18.12 -7.49
C GLY A 189 -17.79 -18.30 -9.00
N LEU A 190 -16.73 -18.50 -9.78
CA LEU A 190 -16.89 -18.79 -11.22
C LEU A 190 -17.37 -20.22 -11.48
N LYS A 191 -17.07 -21.18 -10.59
CA LYS A 191 -17.66 -22.51 -10.65
C LYS A 191 -19.17 -22.48 -10.46
N ASP A 192 -19.68 -21.69 -9.51
CA ASP A 192 -21.13 -21.50 -9.31
C ASP A 192 -21.82 -20.93 -10.56
N LEU A 193 -21.08 -20.18 -11.38
CA LEU A 193 -21.54 -19.60 -12.64
C LEU A 193 -21.32 -20.51 -13.87
N GLY A 194 -20.80 -21.73 -13.68
CA GLY A 194 -20.54 -22.69 -14.76
C GLY A 194 -19.21 -22.51 -15.49
N TYR A 195 -18.30 -21.66 -14.99
CA TYR A 195 -17.00 -21.32 -15.59
C TYR A 195 -15.82 -21.90 -14.80
N GLU A 196 -15.92 -23.13 -14.30
CA GLU A 196 -14.92 -23.76 -13.42
C GLU A 196 -13.49 -23.75 -14.00
N GLY A 197 -13.33 -24.11 -15.28
CA GLY A 197 -12.02 -24.16 -15.92
C GLY A 197 -11.35 -22.78 -16.01
N PHE A 198 -12.13 -21.75 -16.34
CA PHE A 198 -11.65 -20.37 -16.40
C PHE A 198 -11.34 -19.82 -15.00
N GLY A 199 -12.18 -20.11 -14.02
CA GLY A 199 -11.96 -19.70 -12.63
C GLY A 199 -10.70 -20.29 -12.02
N ARG A 200 -10.43 -21.59 -12.26
CA ARG A 200 -9.18 -22.22 -11.84
C ARG A 200 -7.96 -21.56 -12.49
N PHE A 201 -8.01 -21.25 -13.78
CA PHE A 201 -6.92 -20.57 -14.47
C PHE A 201 -6.63 -19.20 -13.84
N LEU A 202 -7.67 -18.37 -13.65
CA LEU A 202 -7.52 -17.05 -13.04
C LEU A 202 -7.01 -17.11 -11.60
N ALA A 203 -7.46 -18.10 -10.81
CA ALA A 203 -6.99 -18.28 -9.44
C ALA A 203 -5.50 -18.61 -9.36
N ILE A 204 -5.01 -19.52 -10.22
CA ILE A 204 -3.59 -19.86 -10.30
C ILE A 204 -2.78 -18.65 -10.78
N PHE A 205 -3.26 -17.97 -11.82
CA PHE A 205 -2.61 -16.77 -12.33
C PHE A 205 -2.50 -15.68 -11.26
N PHE A 206 -3.60 -15.40 -10.55
CA PHE A 206 -3.62 -14.46 -9.43
C PHE A 206 -2.63 -14.87 -8.34
N ALA A 207 -2.61 -16.14 -7.93
CA ALA A 207 -1.71 -16.61 -6.87
C ALA A 207 -0.23 -16.39 -7.23
N ILE A 208 0.17 -16.69 -8.48
CA ILE A 208 1.55 -16.46 -8.94
C ILE A 208 1.89 -14.97 -8.94
N MET A 209 0.97 -14.12 -9.47
CA MET A 209 1.18 -12.68 -9.51
C MET A 209 1.21 -12.05 -8.11
N CYS A 210 0.34 -12.51 -7.20
CA CYS A 210 0.26 -12.03 -5.82
C CYS A 210 1.55 -12.36 -5.05
N VAL A 211 2.09 -13.57 -5.23
CA VAL A 211 3.41 -13.93 -4.68
C VAL A 211 4.51 -13.06 -5.27
N GLY A 212 4.49 -12.78 -6.57
CA GLY A 212 5.45 -11.83 -7.17
C GLY A 212 5.32 -10.41 -6.59
N GLY A 213 4.09 -9.93 -6.41
CA GLY A 213 3.78 -8.63 -5.82
C GLY A 213 4.23 -8.49 -4.38
N SER A 214 4.17 -9.56 -3.58
CA SER A 214 4.62 -9.55 -2.19
C SER A 214 6.13 -9.37 -2.06
N PHE A 215 6.93 -9.93 -2.96
CA PHE A 215 8.38 -9.67 -3.01
C PHE A 215 8.69 -8.26 -3.51
N GLY A 216 8.00 -7.80 -4.56
CA GLY A 216 8.25 -6.49 -5.17
C GLY A 216 7.79 -5.32 -4.30
N GLY A 217 6.48 -5.05 -4.34
CA GLY A 217 5.88 -3.90 -3.66
C GLY A 217 5.75 -4.08 -2.15
N GLY A 218 5.46 -5.32 -1.72
CA GLY A 218 5.28 -5.65 -0.30
C GLY A 218 6.58 -5.73 0.50
N ASN A 219 7.73 -5.96 -0.15
CA ASN A 219 9.01 -6.21 0.52
C ASN A 219 10.15 -5.33 0.02
N MET A 220 10.66 -5.57 -1.19
CA MET A 220 11.87 -4.92 -1.72
C MET A 220 11.71 -3.39 -1.78
N PHE A 221 10.58 -2.90 -2.28
CA PHE A 221 10.30 -1.47 -2.33
C PHE A 221 10.29 -0.84 -0.94
N GLN A 222 9.65 -1.49 0.03
CA GLN A 222 9.51 -0.96 1.40
C GLN A 222 10.86 -0.84 2.11
N VAL A 223 11.67 -1.91 2.07
CA VAL A 223 12.99 -1.90 2.74
C VAL A 223 13.97 -0.94 2.07
N ASN A 224 13.95 -0.84 0.74
CA ASN A 224 14.84 0.05 -0.01
C ASN A 224 14.54 1.52 0.28
N GLN A 225 13.27 1.93 0.25
CA GLN A 225 12.88 3.31 0.55
C GLN A 225 13.14 3.67 2.03
N ALA A 226 12.91 2.73 2.96
CA ALA A 226 13.25 2.96 4.36
C ALA A 226 14.78 3.09 4.57
N ALA A 227 15.57 2.27 3.88
CA ALA A 227 17.03 2.36 3.91
C ALA A 227 17.52 3.71 3.35
N ALA A 228 16.98 4.15 2.20
CA ALA A 228 17.33 5.42 1.58
C ALA A 228 17.07 6.60 2.55
N GLN A 229 15.90 6.62 3.19
CA GLN A 229 15.54 7.65 4.15
C GLN A 229 16.49 7.69 5.36
N VAL A 230 16.83 6.53 5.94
CA VAL A 230 17.74 6.47 7.09
C VAL A 230 19.18 6.84 6.69
N LYS A 231 19.63 6.39 5.52
CA LYS A 231 20.95 6.72 4.97
C LYS A 231 21.10 8.22 4.76
N SER A 232 20.10 8.84 4.14
CA SER A 232 20.00 10.28 3.87
C SER A 232 20.03 11.09 5.18
N LEU A 233 19.18 10.73 6.14
CA LEU A 233 19.08 11.41 7.43
C LEU A 233 20.37 11.36 8.27
N LEU A 234 21.05 10.20 8.30
CA LEU A 234 22.26 10.00 9.10
C LEU A 234 23.55 10.35 8.33
N ALA A 235 23.43 10.84 7.09
CA ALA A 235 24.54 11.14 6.18
C ALA A 235 25.57 9.97 6.09
N ILE A 236 25.06 8.72 6.02
CA ILE A 236 25.91 7.53 6.00
C ILE A 236 26.36 7.26 4.57
N ASP A 237 27.64 7.49 4.29
CA ASP A 237 28.26 7.16 3.00
C ASP A 237 29.04 5.84 3.06
N SER A 238 28.31 4.73 3.29
CA SER A 238 28.87 3.38 3.34
C SER A 238 28.10 2.44 2.43
N GLY A 239 28.81 1.73 1.54
CA GLY A 239 28.23 0.68 0.69
C GLY A 239 27.70 -0.53 1.48
N ALA A 240 28.15 -0.73 2.72
CA ALA A 240 27.67 -1.82 3.57
C ALA A 240 26.34 -1.50 4.29
N PHE A 241 25.90 -0.24 4.27
CA PHE A 241 24.72 0.20 5.02
C PHE A 241 23.45 -0.57 4.63
N GLY A 242 23.22 -0.77 3.32
CA GLY A 242 22.04 -1.49 2.82
C GLY A 242 21.95 -2.92 3.36
N VAL A 243 23.07 -3.67 3.34
CA VAL A 243 23.13 -5.04 3.87
C VAL A 243 22.86 -5.09 5.37
N VAL A 244 23.47 -4.18 6.14
CA VAL A 244 23.28 -4.12 7.60
C VAL A 244 21.83 -3.75 7.93
N PHE A 245 21.29 -2.71 7.29
CA PHE A 245 19.92 -2.25 7.50
C PHE A 245 18.91 -3.34 7.13
N GLY A 246 19.05 -3.93 5.93
CA GLY A 246 18.20 -5.01 5.46
C GLY A 246 18.24 -6.24 6.37
N SER A 247 19.42 -6.60 6.90
CA SER A 247 19.56 -7.71 7.85
C SER A 247 18.82 -7.45 9.17
N ILE A 248 18.92 -6.22 9.69
CA ILE A 248 18.21 -5.80 10.90
C ILE A 248 16.70 -5.87 10.65
N VAL A 249 16.23 -5.29 9.54
CA VAL A 249 14.82 -5.32 9.15
C VAL A 249 14.31 -6.75 8.99
N ALA A 250 15.08 -7.63 8.35
CA ALA A 250 14.71 -9.04 8.16
C ALA A 250 14.50 -9.77 9.48
N VAL A 251 15.34 -9.51 10.50
CA VAL A 251 15.15 -10.07 11.84
C VAL A 251 13.84 -9.58 12.46
N PHE A 252 13.56 -8.28 12.39
CA PHE A 252 12.31 -7.72 12.93
C PHE A 252 11.07 -8.23 12.21
N VAL A 253 11.09 -8.27 10.86
CA VAL A 253 9.99 -8.82 10.05
C VAL A 253 9.78 -10.30 10.40
N GLY A 254 10.86 -11.08 10.50
CA GLY A 254 10.82 -12.47 10.97
C GLY A 254 10.12 -12.59 12.33
N LEU A 255 10.49 -11.76 13.30
CA LEU A 255 9.82 -11.73 14.60
C LEU A 255 8.34 -11.35 14.52
N GLY A 256 7.93 -10.53 13.54
CA GLY A 256 6.54 -10.14 13.32
C GLY A 256 5.69 -11.27 12.74
N ILE A 257 6.22 -12.03 11.79
CA ILE A 257 5.48 -13.06 11.04
C ILE A 257 5.47 -14.44 11.73
N LEU A 258 6.43 -14.71 12.62
CA LEU A 258 6.53 -15.97 13.38
C LEU A 258 5.37 -16.08 14.41
N GLY A 259 4.21 -16.49 13.92
CA GLY A 259 2.96 -16.60 14.68
C GLY A 259 1.70 -16.49 13.82
N GLY A 260 1.83 -16.29 12.51
CA GLY A 260 0.71 -16.22 11.57
C GLY A 260 -0.10 -14.94 11.71
N ILE A 261 -1.30 -14.92 11.11
CA ILE A 261 -2.15 -13.72 11.04
C ILE A 261 -2.51 -13.16 12.42
N LYS A 262 -2.71 -14.01 13.42
CA LYS A 262 -2.98 -13.56 14.80
C LYS A 262 -1.85 -12.69 15.35
N ARG A 263 -0.59 -13.03 15.08
CA ARG A 263 0.55 -12.22 15.53
C ARG A 263 0.67 -10.94 14.72
N ILE A 264 0.53 -11.02 13.40
CA ILE A 264 0.55 -9.87 12.50
C ILE A 264 -0.52 -8.87 12.95
N ALA A 265 -1.77 -9.32 13.12
CA ALA A 265 -2.87 -8.47 13.52
C ALA A 265 -2.71 -7.86 14.92
N ASN A 266 -2.16 -8.61 15.88
CA ASN A 266 -1.84 -8.09 17.22
C ASN A 266 -0.71 -7.04 17.23
N VAL A 267 0.12 -7.00 16.18
CA VAL A 267 1.14 -5.96 15.99
C VAL A 267 0.51 -4.78 15.27
N THR A 268 -0.21 -5.02 14.17
CA THR A 268 -0.78 -3.96 13.33
C THR A 268 -1.90 -3.20 14.03
N ASP A 269 -2.69 -3.83 14.90
CA ASP A 269 -3.79 -3.19 15.64
C ASP A 269 -3.35 -2.02 16.54
N LYS A 270 -2.08 -2.02 16.98
CA LYS A 270 -1.45 -0.93 17.76
C LYS A 270 -0.57 -0.06 16.88
N LEU A 271 0.23 -0.68 16.01
CA LEU A 271 1.24 0.00 15.22
C LEU A 271 0.62 0.90 14.14
N VAL A 272 -0.45 0.44 13.47
CA VAL A 272 -1.09 1.17 12.37
C VAL A 272 -1.79 2.44 12.85
N PRO A 273 -2.65 2.41 13.89
CA PRO A 273 -3.22 3.64 14.41
C PRO A 273 -2.15 4.62 14.89
N PHE A 274 -1.07 4.12 15.52
CA PHE A 274 0.02 4.96 15.98
C PHE A 274 0.78 5.65 14.83
N MET A 275 1.22 4.90 13.82
CA MET A 275 2.01 5.47 12.71
C MET A 275 1.17 6.44 11.86
N VAL A 276 -0.11 6.12 11.61
CA VAL A 276 -1.02 7.00 10.88
C VAL A 276 -1.31 8.27 11.69
N ALA A 277 -1.61 8.15 12.98
CA ALA A 277 -1.85 9.31 13.84
C ALA A 277 -0.61 10.20 13.94
N LEU A 278 0.58 9.62 14.09
CA LEU A 278 1.85 10.35 14.12
C LEU A 278 2.06 11.15 12.83
N TYR A 279 1.88 10.50 11.68
CA TYR A 279 2.03 11.13 10.38
C TYR A 279 1.02 12.26 10.16
N LEU A 280 -0.26 11.99 10.44
CA LEU A 280 -1.33 12.98 10.30
C LEU A 280 -1.17 14.15 11.26
N LEU A 281 -0.74 13.92 12.50
CA LEU A 281 -0.52 14.97 13.49
C LEU A 281 0.53 15.97 12.98
N VAL A 282 1.70 15.50 12.53
CA VAL A 282 2.74 16.38 12.02
C VAL A 282 2.29 17.10 10.74
N SER A 283 1.58 16.39 9.86
CA SER A 283 1.00 17.00 8.65
C SER A 283 0.02 18.12 9.01
N VAL A 284 -0.89 17.90 9.98
CA VAL A 284 -1.81 18.92 10.48
C VAL A 284 -1.05 20.11 11.07
N VAL A 285 -0.01 19.87 11.86
CA VAL A 285 0.81 20.96 12.43
C VAL A 285 1.41 21.81 11.32
N ILE A 286 2.01 21.19 10.29
CA ILE A 286 2.54 21.91 9.13
C ILE A 286 1.43 22.69 8.42
N LEU A 287 0.28 22.07 8.14
CA LEU A 287 -0.83 22.75 7.47
C LEU A 287 -1.39 23.93 8.28
N VAL A 288 -1.41 23.84 9.61
CA VAL A 288 -1.82 24.94 10.49
C VAL A 288 -0.81 26.07 10.46
N MET A 289 0.50 25.78 10.40
CA MET A 289 1.55 26.79 10.26
C MET A 289 1.43 27.57 8.95
N PHE A 290 0.97 26.90 7.88
CA PHE A 290 0.77 27.50 6.55
C PHE A 290 -0.72 27.66 6.20
N ALA A 291 -1.59 27.86 7.20
CA ALA A 291 -3.04 27.83 7.01
C ALA A 291 -3.56 28.86 5.98
N GLU A 292 -2.86 29.99 5.84
CA GLU A 292 -3.20 31.04 4.87
C GLU A 292 -3.09 30.58 3.41
N PHE A 293 -2.27 29.57 3.14
CA PHE A 293 -2.04 29.03 1.79
C PHE A 293 -2.96 27.85 1.43
N ILE A 294 -3.76 27.35 2.40
CA ILE A 294 -4.69 26.24 2.15
C ILE A 294 -5.68 26.58 1.02
N PRO A 295 -6.33 27.77 0.99
CA PRO A 295 -7.23 28.12 -0.11
C PRO A 295 -6.53 28.12 -1.48
N SER A 296 -5.31 28.67 -1.56
CA SER A 296 -4.52 28.68 -2.80
C SER A 296 -4.11 27.28 -3.24
N ALA A 297 -3.83 26.37 -2.31
CA ALA A 297 -3.51 24.99 -2.64
C ALA A 297 -4.72 24.25 -3.24
N PHE A 298 -5.92 24.42 -2.66
CA PHE A 298 -7.15 23.88 -3.24
C PHE A 298 -7.45 24.47 -4.61
N GLN A 299 -7.19 25.77 -4.81
CA GLN A 299 -7.32 26.39 -6.11
C GLN A 299 -6.33 25.79 -7.13
N ALA A 300 -5.05 25.63 -6.76
CA ALA A 300 -4.05 25.00 -7.62
C ALA A 300 -4.41 23.55 -7.98
N ILE A 301 -4.98 22.79 -7.04
CA ILE A 301 -5.51 21.44 -7.29
C ILE A 301 -6.66 21.50 -8.30
N TRP A 302 -7.62 22.40 -8.12
CA TRP A 302 -8.77 22.54 -9.00
C TRP A 302 -8.35 22.96 -10.41
N ASP A 303 -7.59 24.04 -10.52
CA ASP A 303 -7.12 24.59 -11.80
C ASP A 303 -6.21 23.58 -12.51
N GLY A 304 -5.33 22.91 -11.78
CA GLY A 304 -4.48 21.85 -12.32
C GLY A 304 -5.28 20.65 -12.85
N ALA A 305 -6.36 20.27 -12.18
CA ALA A 305 -7.16 19.09 -12.54
C ALA A 305 -7.99 19.28 -13.81
N PHE A 306 -8.40 20.52 -14.08
CA PHE A 306 -9.31 20.87 -15.18
C PHE A 306 -8.68 21.78 -16.25
N SER A 307 -7.41 22.15 -16.12
CA SER A 307 -6.73 22.94 -17.16
C SER A 307 -6.37 22.08 -18.38
N GLY A 308 -6.71 22.58 -19.58
CA GLY A 308 -6.38 21.94 -20.86
C GLY A 308 -4.93 22.15 -21.33
N ASN A 309 -4.16 23.00 -20.64
CA ASN A 309 -2.81 23.42 -21.02
C ASN A 309 -1.69 22.69 -20.26
N SER A 310 -1.99 21.61 -19.53
CA SER A 310 -0.98 20.91 -18.73
C SER A 310 -0.01 20.10 -19.62
N VAL A 311 1.28 20.20 -19.30
CA VAL A 311 2.40 19.52 -19.99
C VAL A 311 2.26 17.99 -19.98
N ALA A 312 1.45 17.45 -19.06
CA ALA A 312 1.22 16.02 -18.89
C ALA A 312 0.18 15.41 -19.87
N GLY A 313 -0.26 16.12 -20.90
CA GLY A 313 -1.31 15.66 -21.82
C GLY A 313 -2.71 16.16 -21.46
N GLY A 314 -2.83 17.40 -20.96
CA GLY A 314 -4.11 18.00 -20.61
C GLY A 314 -4.83 17.30 -19.45
N ILE A 315 -6.15 17.47 -19.38
CA ILE A 315 -7.02 16.92 -18.32
C ILE A 315 -6.87 15.40 -18.21
N ILE A 316 -6.86 14.70 -19.34
CA ILE A 316 -6.81 13.23 -19.38
C ILE A 316 -5.46 12.75 -18.81
N GLY A 317 -4.36 13.39 -19.17
CA GLY A 317 -3.04 13.08 -18.64
C GLY A 317 -2.94 13.21 -17.12
N VAL A 318 -3.38 14.36 -16.59
CA VAL A 318 -3.42 14.63 -15.14
C VAL A 318 -4.32 13.63 -14.41
N MET A 319 -5.47 13.31 -15.02
CA MET A 319 -6.40 12.31 -14.52
C MET A 319 -5.72 10.94 -14.38
N ILE A 320 -5.04 10.46 -15.43
CA ILE A 320 -4.34 9.18 -15.41
C ILE A 320 -3.31 9.12 -14.29
N GLN A 321 -2.55 10.20 -14.06
CA GLN A 321 -1.57 10.22 -12.97
C GLN A 321 -2.24 10.08 -11.60
N GLY A 322 -3.34 10.79 -11.37
CA GLY A 322 -4.12 10.68 -10.13
C GLY A 322 -4.70 9.28 -9.92
N PHE A 323 -5.35 8.71 -10.95
CA PHE A 323 -5.91 7.35 -10.88
C PHE A 323 -4.83 6.28 -10.71
N ARG A 324 -3.73 6.37 -11.46
CA ARG A 324 -2.60 5.44 -11.35
C ARG A 324 -2.09 5.44 -9.92
N ARG A 325 -1.88 6.62 -9.33
CA ARG A 325 -1.40 6.71 -7.96
C ARG A 325 -2.39 6.15 -6.95
N ALA A 326 -3.68 6.49 -7.05
CA ALA A 326 -4.69 5.96 -6.16
C ALA A 326 -4.75 4.42 -6.21
N ALA A 327 -4.73 3.84 -7.41
CA ALA A 327 -4.76 2.39 -7.59
C ALA A 327 -3.56 1.68 -6.91
N PHE A 328 -2.37 2.29 -6.96
CA PHE A 328 -1.19 1.78 -6.24
C PHE A 328 -1.17 2.09 -4.73
N SER A 329 -2.02 3.00 -4.26
CA SER A 329 -2.05 3.41 -2.86
C SER A 329 -2.98 2.53 -2.07
N ASN A 330 -4.25 2.49 -2.47
CA ASN A 330 -5.29 1.76 -1.74
C ASN A 330 -5.49 0.32 -2.22
N GLU A 331 -4.86 -0.05 -3.34
CA GLU A 331 -4.95 -1.38 -3.94
C GLU A 331 -6.40 -1.83 -4.20
N ALA A 332 -7.31 -0.88 -4.44
CA ALA A 332 -8.70 -1.20 -4.70
C ALA A 332 -8.86 -1.90 -6.05
N GLY A 333 -9.43 -3.11 -6.04
CA GLY A 333 -9.58 -3.94 -7.23
C GLY A 333 -8.35 -4.79 -7.57
N VAL A 334 -7.27 -4.70 -6.77
CA VAL A 334 -6.11 -5.60 -6.88
C VAL A 334 -6.41 -6.95 -6.23
N GLY A 335 -7.24 -6.98 -5.18
CA GLY A 335 -7.67 -8.19 -4.49
C GLY A 335 -6.76 -8.69 -3.35
N SER A 336 -5.61 -8.08 -3.12
CA SER A 336 -4.67 -8.42 -2.03
C SER A 336 -5.32 -8.32 -0.64
N ALA A 337 -5.99 -7.20 -0.35
CA ALA A 337 -6.61 -6.95 0.96
C ALA A 337 -7.71 -7.97 1.31
N ALA A 338 -8.38 -8.54 0.32
CA ALA A 338 -9.38 -9.58 0.53
C ALA A 338 -8.78 -10.83 1.21
N ILE A 339 -7.46 -11.05 1.13
CA ILE A 339 -6.77 -12.15 1.83
C ILE A 339 -6.79 -11.89 3.34
N ALA A 340 -6.34 -10.70 3.79
CA ALA A 340 -6.35 -10.32 5.19
C ALA A 340 -7.77 -10.24 5.76
N HIS A 341 -8.69 -9.61 5.03
CA HIS A 341 -10.10 -9.50 5.41
C HIS A 341 -10.82 -10.85 5.47
N SER A 342 -10.36 -11.85 4.71
CA SER A 342 -10.94 -13.19 4.79
C SER A 342 -10.76 -13.84 6.16
N ALA A 343 -9.75 -13.45 6.95
CA ALA A 343 -9.45 -14.05 8.26
C ALA A 343 -10.39 -13.56 9.40
N VAL A 344 -11.29 -12.62 9.12
CA VAL A 344 -12.14 -11.99 10.14
C VAL A 344 -13.15 -12.95 10.79
N LYS A 345 -13.53 -12.70 12.04
CA LYS A 345 -14.64 -13.41 12.71
C LYS A 345 -15.98 -12.81 12.30
N THR A 346 -16.59 -13.37 11.26
CA THR A 346 -17.95 -13.02 10.85
C THR A 346 -18.64 -14.13 10.06
N ASN A 347 -19.94 -14.31 10.28
CA ASN A 347 -20.79 -15.12 9.39
C ASN A 347 -21.48 -14.31 8.28
N ASP A 348 -21.40 -12.98 8.32
CA ASP A 348 -22.01 -12.07 7.36
C ASP A 348 -20.95 -11.46 6.44
N PRO A 349 -20.73 -11.97 5.21
CA PRO A 349 -19.64 -11.49 4.34
C PRO A 349 -19.71 -10.00 4.02
N ALA A 350 -20.93 -9.45 3.94
CA ALA A 350 -21.15 -8.04 3.67
C ALA A 350 -20.65 -7.12 4.80
N SER A 351 -20.59 -7.60 6.05
CA SER A 351 -20.05 -6.83 7.18
C SER A 351 -18.60 -6.43 6.90
N GLU A 352 -17.81 -7.38 6.39
CA GLU A 352 -16.40 -7.14 6.11
C GLU A 352 -16.17 -6.32 4.85
N GLY A 353 -17.01 -6.49 3.83
CA GLY A 353 -17.04 -5.55 2.72
C GLY A 353 -17.25 -4.11 3.19
N LEU A 354 -18.15 -3.89 4.16
CA LEU A 354 -18.38 -2.55 4.72
C LEU A 354 -17.16 -2.04 5.49
N VAL A 355 -16.49 -2.89 6.27
CA VAL A 355 -15.24 -2.53 6.96
C VAL A 355 -14.17 -2.09 5.96
N ALA A 356 -13.98 -2.83 4.87
CA ALA A 356 -13.01 -2.54 3.83
C ALA A 356 -13.24 -1.19 3.10
N LEU A 357 -14.45 -0.61 3.16
CA LEU A 357 -14.69 0.76 2.68
C LEU A 357 -13.75 1.78 3.33
N LEU A 358 -13.35 1.54 4.58
CA LEU A 358 -12.51 2.47 5.33
C LEU A 358 -11.08 2.49 4.83
N GLU A 359 -10.59 1.45 4.15
CA GLU A 359 -9.20 1.41 3.69
C GLU A 359 -8.91 2.51 2.67
N PRO A 360 -9.59 2.60 1.51
CA PRO A 360 -9.25 3.63 0.53
C PRO A 360 -9.54 5.05 1.04
N PHE A 361 -10.47 5.18 1.98
CA PHE A 361 -10.76 6.44 2.64
C PHE A 361 -9.58 6.91 3.51
N ILE A 362 -9.11 6.08 4.43
CA ILE A 362 -7.98 6.42 5.31
C ILE A 362 -6.71 6.61 4.47
N ASP A 363 -6.43 5.67 3.57
CA ASP A 363 -5.24 5.63 2.74
C ASP A 363 -5.13 6.81 1.76
N THR A 364 -6.11 6.92 0.87
CA THR A 364 -6.01 7.82 -0.29
C THR A 364 -6.72 9.15 -0.04
N VAL A 365 -7.91 9.13 0.56
CA VAL A 365 -8.71 10.35 0.75
C VAL A 365 -8.19 11.19 1.92
N VAL A 366 -7.61 10.55 2.94
CA VAL A 366 -7.05 11.26 4.09
C VAL A 366 -5.54 11.37 3.99
N VAL A 367 -4.80 10.25 4.07
CA VAL A 367 -3.33 10.29 4.17
C VAL A 367 -2.70 10.90 2.91
N CYS A 368 -3.04 10.42 1.71
CA CYS A 368 -2.46 10.97 0.47
C CYS A 368 -2.85 12.43 0.22
N THR A 369 -4.06 12.86 0.58
CA THR A 369 -4.47 14.26 0.48
C THR A 369 -3.68 15.16 1.42
N MET A 370 -3.42 14.71 2.65
CA MET A 370 -2.60 15.45 3.61
C MET A 370 -1.16 15.57 3.11
N THR A 371 -0.58 14.48 2.58
CA THR A 371 0.72 14.52 1.91
C THR A 371 0.73 15.53 0.77
N ALA A 372 -0.27 15.47 -0.11
CA ALA A 372 -0.37 16.36 -1.26
C ALA A 372 -0.46 17.83 -0.87
N LEU A 373 -1.29 18.18 0.12
CA LEU A 373 -1.43 19.55 0.61
C LEU A 373 -0.11 20.07 1.21
N VAL A 374 0.57 19.25 2.02
CA VAL A 374 1.87 19.61 2.59
C VAL A 374 2.89 19.87 1.49
N LEU A 375 2.98 19.00 0.47
CA LEU A 375 3.87 19.17 -0.67
C LEU A 375 3.56 20.45 -1.45
N ILE A 376 2.31 20.63 -1.89
CA ILE A 376 1.88 21.75 -2.73
C ILE A 376 2.12 23.10 -2.04
N ILE A 377 1.76 23.20 -0.75
CA ILE A 377 1.92 24.44 0.01
C ILE A 377 3.40 24.74 0.22
N THR A 378 4.17 23.76 0.70
CA THR A 378 5.57 23.96 1.08
C THR A 378 6.43 24.27 -0.14
N GLN A 379 6.30 23.51 -1.23
CA GLN A 379 7.07 23.75 -2.46
C GLN A 379 6.69 25.07 -3.13
N GLY A 380 5.46 25.55 -2.95
CA GLY A 380 5.04 26.86 -3.43
C GLY A 380 5.66 28.03 -2.65
N GLN A 381 6.12 27.79 -1.42
CA GLN A 381 6.66 28.83 -0.53
C GLN A 381 8.18 28.75 -0.32
N MET A 382 8.78 27.58 -0.53
CA MET A 382 10.18 27.33 -0.20
C MET A 382 10.93 26.77 -1.40
N ASP A 383 12.17 27.23 -1.56
CA ASP A 383 13.09 26.76 -2.59
C ASP A 383 13.61 25.37 -2.21
N ILE A 384 12.99 24.34 -2.79
CA ILE A 384 13.32 22.94 -2.55
C ILE A 384 13.94 22.40 -3.84
N ASP A 385 15.06 21.69 -3.69
CA ASP A 385 15.81 21.13 -4.81
C ASP A 385 14.91 20.29 -5.73
N ALA A 386 14.87 20.68 -7.01
CA ALA A 386 14.07 20.04 -8.05
C ALA A 386 14.55 18.63 -8.41
N GLY A 387 15.74 18.21 -7.94
CA GLY A 387 16.29 16.87 -8.17
C GLY A 387 15.87 15.81 -7.13
N LEU A 388 15.18 16.19 -6.05
CA LEU A 388 14.74 15.23 -5.04
C LEU A 388 13.48 14.50 -5.48
N GLU A 389 13.45 13.18 -5.26
CA GLU A 389 12.32 12.33 -5.60
C GLU A 389 11.78 11.55 -4.39
N GLY A 390 10.54 11.11 -4.50
CA GLY A 390 9.94 10.15 -3.56
C GLY A 390 9.97 10.59 -2.09
N VAL A 391 10.53 9.72 -1.24
CA VAL A 391 10.54 9.92 0.22
C VAL A 391 11.51 11.04 0.62
N ASP A 392 12.62 11.21 -0.10
CA ASP A 392 13.60 12.27 0.15
C ASP A 392 12.99 13.65 -0.11
N LEU A 393 12.21 13.80 -1.19
CA LEU A 393 11.48 15.04 -1.47
C LEU A 393 10.52 15.39 -0.32
N THR A 394 9.75 14.41 0.13
CA THR A 394 8.80 14.62 1.24
C THR A 394 9.53 14.97 2.53
N SER A 395 10.69 14.34 2.78
CA SER A 395 11.55 14.63 3.92
C SER A 395 12.12 16.04 3.88
N ALA A 396 12.58 16.50 2.72
CA ALA A 396 13.05 17.88 2.55
C ALA A 396 11.91 18.90 2.76
N VAL A 397 10.73 18.63 2.19
CA VAL A 397 9.53 19.44 2.41
C VAL A 397 9.21 19.59 3.89
N TRP A 398 9.19 18.48 4.63
CA TRP A 398 8.92 18.45 6.06
C TRP A 398 10.00 19.22 6.84
N ALA A 399 11.29 18.95 6.56
CA ALA A 399 12.41 19.62 7.21
C ALA A 399 12.38 21.15 7.05
N SER A 400 12.03 21.61 5.84
CA SER A 400 11.92 23.03 5.52
C SER A 400 10.71 23.68 6.21
N ALA A 401 9.57 22.99 6.27
CA ALA A 401 8.36 23.50 6.92
C ALA A 401 8.45 23.53 8.45
N LEU A 402 9.00 22.48 9.05
CA LEU A 402 9.14 22.32 10.48
C LEU A 402 10.48 21.64 10.78
N PRO A 403 11.52 22.40 11.17
CA PRO A 403 12.83 21.84 11.48
C PRO A 403 12.75 20.71 12.51
N GLY A 404 13.32 19.55 12.19
CA GLY A 404 13.30 18.36 13.05
C GLY A 404 12.15 17.40 12.76
N SER A 405 11.16 17.80 11.98
CA SER A 405 10.07 16.90 11.56
C SER A 405 10.55 15.75 10.68
N GLN A 406 11.69 15.88 9.99
CA GLN A 406 12.30 14.80 9.20
C GLN A 406 12.70 13.57 10.05
N TYR A 407 13.02 13.76 11.34
CA TYR A 407 13.28 12.65 12.25
C TYR A 407 12.00 11.87 12.54
N ILE A 408 10.88 12.59 12.71
CA ILE A 408 9.56 11.99 12.95
C ILE A 408 9.07 11.29 11.68
N LEU A 409 9.25 11.91 10.51
CA LEU A 409 8.94 11.28 9.22
C LEU A 409 9.75 9.99 9.03
N THR A 410 11.04 10.02 9.32
CA THR A 410 11.91 8.83 9.18
C THR A 410 11.45 7.69 10.09
N LEU A 411 11.08 8.00 11.34
CA LEU A 411 10.48 7.01 12.23
C LEU A 411 9.18 6.46 11.63
N ALA A 412 8.28 7.32 11.15
CA ALA A 412 7.03 6.89 10.52
C ALA A 412 7.29 6.00 9.29
N VAL A 413 8.21 6.38 8.41
CA VAL A 413 8.62 5.63 7.22
C VAL A 413 9.10 4.22 7.57
N VAL A 414 9.93 4.07 8.59
CA VAL A 414 10.41 2.75 9.04
C VAL A 414 9.26 1.92 9.59
N LEU A 415 8.33 2.52 10.34
CA LEU A 415 7.15 1.82 10.87
C LEU A 415 6.20 1.39 9.75
N PHE A 416 5.95 2.26 8.77
CA PHE A 416 5.17 1.98 7.57
C PHE A 416 5.78 0.82 6.77
N ALA A 417 7.09 0.89 6.49
CA ALA A 417 7.78 -0.17 5.78
C ALA A 417 7.65 -1.52 6.50
N PHE A 418 7.92 -1.52 7.81
CA PHE A 418 7.81 -2.71 8.65
C PHE A 418 6.40 -3.30 8.64
N SER A 419 5.37 -2.46 8.80
CA SER A 419 3.98 -2.88 8.84
C SER A 419 3.53 -3.50 7.51
N THR A 420 3.92 -2.89 6.40
CA THR A 420 3.62 -3.39 5.05
C THR A 420 4.28 -4.75 4.81
N MET A 421 5.55 -4.91 5.18
CA MET A 421 6.28 -6.17 5.03
C MET A 421 5.68 -7.34 5.80
N ILE A 422 5.22 -7.11 7.04
CA ILE A 422 4.61 -8.18 7.83
C ILE A 422 3.23 -8.57 7.28
N SER A 423 2.45 -7.62 6.76
CA SER A 423 1.13 -7.92 6.22
C SER A 423 1.18 -8.57 4.85
N TRP A 424 2.06 -8.12 3.94
CA TRP A 424 2.24 -8.74 2.63
C TRP A 424 2.90 -10.13 2.71
N SER A 425 3.48 -10.48 3.86
CA SER A 425 3.98 -11.83 4.13
C SER A 425 2.86 -12.83 4.44
N TYR A 426 1.68 -12.38 4.85
CA TYR A 426 0.49 -13.23 5.03
C TYR A 426 -0.22 -13.37 3.69
#